data_AF-A0A6P1CPI5-F1
#
_entry.id   AF-A0A6P1CPI5-F1
#
_cell.length_a   1.000
_cell.length_b   1.000
_cell.length_c   1.000
_cell.angle_alpha   90.00
_cell.angle_beta   90.00
_cell.angle_gamma   90.00
#
_symmetry.space_group_name_H-M   'P 1'
#
loop_
_entity.id
_entity.type
_entity.pdbx_description
1 polymer ?
#
loop_
_entity_poly.entity_id
_entity_poly.type
_entity_poly.pdbx_seq_one_letter_code
_entity_poly.pdbx_strand_id
1 'polypeptide(L)'
;MTRARFGAASGGFIREVRLGADAPTGRYPFDLPVVEELARLGGLDIASGVTFLVGENGSGKSTLLEAIAVAAGFNPEGGSQNFRFATRATESSLGEHLVLLWGLSRPRTGFFLRAESYYNVASEIERLGPSLLSSYGGVSPHERSHGESFVDLVVHRFGPHGLYLLDEPEAALSVSGCMAVLSRLAELTEQDCQAIVATHSPVLLALPGATIYEISDDGAISRVEYDDALPVRLTRAFLTAPEKYLRHLLGDENGPE
;
A
#
# COMPACT_ATOMS: atom_id res chain seq x y z
N MET A 1 17.25 19.90 -14.17
CA MET A 1 15.90 20.18 -13.64
C MET A 1 14.91 20.15 -14.79
N THR A 2 14.45 18.96 -15.14
CA THR A 2 13.45 18.76 -16.19
C THR A 2 12.11 18.60 -15.48
N ARG A 3 11.24 19.60 -15.54
CA ARG A 3 9.85 19.48 -15.08
C ARG A 3 9.15 18.47 -15.99
N ALA A 4 9.09 17.21 -15.58
CA ALA A 4 8.18 16.25 -16.17
C ALA A 4 6.75 16.78 -15.94
N ARG A 5 6.05 17.05 -17.04
CA ARG A 5 4.62 17.38 -17.01
C ARG A 5 3.87 16.11 -16.67
N PHE A 6 3.60 15.87 -15.39
CA PHE A 6 2.56 14.94 -15.00
C PHE A 6 1.22 15.55 -15.45
N GLY A 7 0.71 15.06 -16.59
CA GLY A 7 -0.60 15.44 -17.10
C GLY A 7 -1.66 15.10 -16.06
N ALA A 8 -2.64 15.98 -15.90
CA ALA A 8 -3.80 15.70 -15.04
C ALA A 8 -4.45 14.40 -15.52
N ALA A 9 -4.27 13.33 -14.75
CA ALA A 9 -4.81 12.01 -15.06
C ALA A 9 -6.33 12.11 -15.24
N SER A 10 -6.84 11.35 -16.20
CA SER A 10 -8.26 11.05 -16.28
C SER A 10 -8.72 10.52 -14.90
N GLY A 11 -9.85 11.02 -14.39
CA GLY A 11 -10.21 10.86 -12.96
C GLY A 11 -10.09 9.42 -12.45
N GLY A 12 -9.53 9.25 -11.24
CA GLY A 12 -9.27 7.94 -10.63
C GLY A 12 -10.53 7.07 -10.47
N PHE A 13 -10.32 5.76 -10.28
CA PHE A 13 -11.41 4.79 -10.15
C PHE A 13 -12.17 4.94 -8.83
N ILE A 14 -11.47 4.92 -7.71
CA ILE A 14 -12.01 5.25 -6.39
C ILE A 14 -11.71 6.73 -6.16
N ARG A 15 -12.75 7.53 -5.92
CA ARG A 15 -12.62 8.97 -5.67
C ARG A 15 -12.70 9.31 -4.18
N GLU A 16 -13.47 8.53 -3.44
CA GLU A 16 -13.69 8.75 -2.01
C GLU A 16 -13.93 7.39 -1.33
N VAL A 17 -13.43 7.27 -0.10
CA VAL A 17 -13.70 6.16 0.81
C VAL A 17 -14.39 6.75 2.03
N ARG A 18 -15.51 6.18 2.46
CA ARG A 18 -16.19 6.62 3.70
C ARG A 18 -16.74 5.44 4.47
N LEU A 19 -16.93 5.65 5.78
CA LEU A 19 -17.61 4.67 6.62
C LEU A 19 -19.13 4.76 6.41
N GLY A 20 -19.79 3.62 6.25
CA GLY A 20 -21.24 3.51 6.17
C GLY A 20 -21.91 3.96 7.47
N ALA A 21 -23.09 4.55 7.36
CA ALA A 21 -23.83 5.06 8.53
C ALA A 21 -24.32 3.94 9.48
N ASP A 22 -24.35 2.70 9.00
CA ASP A 22 -24.72 1.48 9.72
C ASP A 22 -23.52 0.75 10.34
N ALA A 23 -22.31 1.32 10.22
CA ALA A 23 -21.10 0.72 10.77
C ALA A 23 -21.21 0.57 12.31
N PRO A 24 -20.83 -0.60 12.86
CA PRO A 24 -20.69 -0.79 14.30
C PRO A 24 -19.69 0.20 14.93
N THR A 25 -19.81 0.43 16.23
CA THR A 25 -18.88 1.29 17.00
C THR A 25 -18.39 0.56 18.25
N GLY A 26 -17.22 0.97 18.78
CA GLY A 26 -16.74 0.50 20.09
C GLY A 26 -16.27 -0.96 20.14
N ARG A 27 -15.92 -1.52 18.98
CA ARG A 27 -15.27 -2.83 18.87
C ARG A 27 -14.31 -2.82 17.71
N TYR A 28 -13.23 -3.58 17.81
CA TYR A 28 -12.32 -3.80 16.69
C TYR A 28 -13.05 -4.35 15.45
N PRO A 29 -12.73 -3.88 14.24
CA PRO A 29 -11.77 -2.81 13.90
C PRO A 29 -12.35 -1.37 13.91
N PHE A 30 -13.59 -1.16 14.36
CA PHE A 30 -14.28 0.13 14.34
C PHE A 30 -13.89 1.11 15.47
N ASP A 31 -13.20 0.61 16.49
CA ASP A 31 -12.59 1.41 17.57
C ASP A 31 -11.13 1.79 17.28
N LEU A 32 -10.62 1.45 16.08
CA LEU A 32 -9.31 1.93 15.65
C LEU A 32 -9.36 3.44 15.44
N PRO A 33 -8.39 4.21 15.94
CA PRO A 33 -8.39 5.68 15.83
C PRO A 33 -8.56 6.18 14.39
N VAL A 34 -7.91 5.52 13.42
CA VAL A 34 -8.02 5.88 11.99
C VAL A 34 -9.43 5.67 11.42
N VAL A 35 -10.19 4.71 11.95
CA VAL A 35 -11.56 4.42 11.49
C VAL A 35 -12.54 5.41 12.09
N GLU A 36 -12.35 5.77 13.37
CA GLU A 36 -13.11 6.85 14.01
C GLU A 36 -12.85 8.19 13.31
N GLU A 37 -11.60 8.45 12.94
CA GLU A 37 -11.24 9.64 12.16
C GLU A 37 -11.91 9.64 10.78
N LEU A 38 -11.89 8.51 10.06
CA LEU A 38 -12.58 8.40 8.78
C LEU A 38 -14.08 8.70 8.91
N ALA A 39 -14.72 8.23 9.99
CA ALA A 39 -16.11 8.53 10.29
C ALA A 39 -16.32 10.03 10.57
N ARG A 40 -15.40 10.65 11.33
CA ARG A 40 -15.44 12.08 11.68
C ARG A 40 -15.26 12.99 10.46
N LEU A 41 -14.36 12.62 9.55
CA LEU A 41 -14.15 13.35 8.29
C LEU A 41 -15.35 13.23 7.35
N GLY A 42 -16.15 12.16 7.47
CA GLY A 42 -17.28 11.86 6.59
C GLY A 42 -16.87 11.27 5.24
N GLY A 43 -15.57 11.18 4.97
CA GLY A 43 -14.97 10.60 3.77
C GLY A 43 -13.52 11.03 3.62
N LEU A 44 -12.73 10.19 2.95
CA LEU A 44 -11.36 10.44 2.56
C LEU A 44 -11.25 10.44 1.03
N ASP A 45 -10.83 11.57 0.47
CA ASP A 45 -10.59 11.71 -0.97
C ASP A 45 -9.37 10.88 -1.40
N ILE A 46 -9.54 10.08 -2.45
CA ILE A 46 -8.45 9.30 -3.05
C ILE A 46 -8.07 9.93 -4.39
N ALA A 47 -6.81 10.34 -4.50
CA ALA A 47 -6.30 10.97 -5.71
C ALA A 47 -6.20 9.96 -6.87
N SER A 48 -6.28 10.46 -8.10
CA SER A 48 -5.86 9.70 -9.29
C SER A 48 -4.36 9.42 -9.26
N GLY A 49 -3.91 8.38 -9.97
CA GLY A 49 -2.51 7.97 -9.96
C GLY A 49 -2.19 7.19 -8.69
N VAL A 50 -1.16 7.61 -7.93
CA VAL A 50 -0.71 6.92 -6.72
C VAL A 50 -1.03 7.71 -5.46
N THR A 51 -1.68 7.04 -4.50
CA THR A 51 -1.91 7.53 -3.14
C THR A 51 -1.16 6.63 -2.16
N PHE A 52 -0.31 7.21 -1.32
CA PHE A 52 0.39 6.52 -0.24
C PHE A 52 -0.33 6.73 1.10
N LEU A 53 -0.39 5.68 1.90
CA LEU A 53 -0.77 5.71 3.31
C LEU A 53 0.49 5.42 4.14
N VAL A 54 0.86 6.37 5.01
CA VAL A 54 2.03 6.29 5.89
C VAL A 54 1.64 6.54 7.34
N GLY A 55 2.51 6.18 8.29
CA GLY A 55 2.22 6.24 9.73
C GLY A 55 2.90 5.10 10.47
N GLU A 56 2.95 5.14 11.80
CA GLU A 56 3.66 4.12 12.60
C GLU A 56 3.02 2.73 12.54
N ASN A 57 3.76 1.72 13.00
CA ASN A 57 3.22 0.36 13.10
C ASN A 57 2.03 0.36 14.06
N GLY A 58 0.90 -0.22 13.63
CA GLY A 58 -0.33 -0.21 14.41
C GLY A 58 -1.23 1.02 14.22
N SER A 59 -0.86 2.00 13.40
CA SER A 59 -1.73 3.15 13.09
C SER A 59 -2.97 2.80 12.24
N GLY A 60 -3.11 1.54 11.81
CA GLY A 60 -4.27 1.04 11.07
C GLY A 60 -4.21 1.20 9.54
N LYS A 61 -3.05 1.55 8.97
CA LYS A 61 -2.84 1.65 7.49
C LYS A 61 -3.29 0.39 6.74
N SER A 62 -2.78 -0.77 7.17
CA SER A 62 -3.08 -2.06 6.55
C SER A 62 -4.55 -2.43 6.71
N THR A 63 -5.13 -2.18 7.88
CA THR A 63 -6.57 -2.40 8.13
C THR A 63 -7.45 -1.53 7.23
N LEU A 64 -7.11 -0.25 7.07
CA LEU A 64 -7.83 0.65 6.16
C LEU A 64 -7.67 0.21 4.70
N LEU A 65 -6.45 -0.12 4.27
CA LEU A 65 -6.17 -0.57 2.91
C LEU A 65 -6.88 -1.88 2.58
N GLU A 66 -6.86 -2.85 3.49
CA GLU A 66 -7.59 -4.13 3.37
C GLU A 66 -9.08 -3.89 3.26
N ALA A 67 -9.65 -3.04 4.11
CA ALA A 67 -11.07 -2.71 4.05
C ALA A 67 -11.45 -2.06 2.71
N ILE A 68 -10.61 -1.18 2.16
CA ILE A 68 -10.80 -0.62 0.82
C ILE A 68 -10.72 -1.74 -0.24
N ALA A 69 -9.79 -2.68 -0.11
CA ALA A 69 -9.65 -3.79 -1.04
C ALA A 69 -10.91 -4.68 -1.05
N VAL A 70 -11.41 -5.04 0.13
CA VAL A 70 -12.64 -5.82 0.32
C VAL A 70 -13.83 -5.07 -0.27
N ALA A 71 -14.00 -3.78 0.06
CA ALA A 71 -15.10 -2.96 -0.46
C ALA A 71 -15.02 -2.79 -1.99
N ALA A 72 -13.82 -2.88 -2.58
CA ALA A 72 -13.59 -2.90 -4.03
C ALA A 72 -13.81 -4.28 -4.67
N GLY A 73 -14.13 -5.30 -3.89
CA GLY A 73 -14.41 -6.67 -4.33
C GLY A 73 -13.16 -7.54 -4.53
N PHE A 74 -12.00 -7.15 -3.97
CA PHE A 74 -10.82 -8.01 -3.93
C PHE A 74 -10.94 -9.04 -2.79
N ASN A 75 -10.18 -10.14 -2.89
CA ASN A 75 -10.04 -11.07 -1.79
C ASN A 75 -9.08 -10.48 -0.73
N PRO A 76 -9.45 -10.38 0.56
CA PRO A 76 -8.58 -9.89 1.64
C PRO A 76 -7.27 -10.66 1.82
N GLU A 77 -7.21 -11.93 1.40
CA GLU A 77 -5.98 -12.74 1.45
C GLU A 77 -4.96 -12.39 0.34
N GLY A 78 -5.29 -11.43 -0.52
CA GLY A 78 -4.49 -11.04 -1.67
C GLY A 78 -4.80 -11.86 -2.93
N GLY A 79 -4.47 -11.30 -4.09
CA GLY A 79 -4.78 -11.87 -5.40
C GLY A 79 -5.73 -11.01 -6.25
N SER A 80 -6.01 -11.47 -7.46
CA SER A 80 -7.10 -10.90 -8.27
C SER A 80 -8.46 -11.39 -7.77
N GLN A 81 -9.57 -10.77 -8.21
CA GLN A 81 -10.95 -11.10 -7.81
C GLN A 81 -11.33 -12.60 -7.95
N ASN A 82 -10.53 -13.39 -8.69
CA ASN A 82 -10.73 -14.82 -8.94
C ASN A 82 -9.98 -15.77 -7.97
N PHE A 83 -9.24 -15.26 -6.99
CA PHE A 83 -8.51 -16.09 -6.03
C PHE A 83 -9.35 -16.25 -4.75
N ARG A 84 -9.58 -17.49 -4.29
CA ARG A 84 -10.26 -17.81 -3.03
C ARG A 84 -9.32 -18.62 -2.13
N PHE A 85 -8.63 -17.95 -1.23
CA PHE A 85 -7.94 -18.61 -0.12
C PHE A 85 -8.78 -18.55 1.14
N ALA A 86 -8.79 -19.65 1.89
CA ALA A 86 -9.62 -19.84 3.07
C ALA A 86 -8.73 -19.91 4.30
N THR A 87 -8.51 -18.78 4.98
CA THR A 87 -8.06 -18.77 6.37
C THR A 87 -8.42 -17.45 7.06
N ARG A 88 -9.05 -17.56 8.24
CA ARG A 88 -9.50 -16.52 9.21
C ARG A 88 -10.50 -15.46 8.74
N ALA A 89 -11.77 -15.86 8.84
CA ALA A 89 -12.99 -15.07 8.72
C ALA A 89 -13.23 -13.98 9.81
N THR A 90 -12.19 -13.35 10.37
CA THR A 90 -12.36 -12.38 11.48
C THR A 90 -11.94 -10.95 11.19
N GLU A 91 -11.21 -10.66 10.11
CA GLU A 91 -10.60 -9.33 9.91
C GLU A 91 -11.31 -8.42 8.90
N SER A 92 -12.18 -8.96 8.04
CA SER A 92 -12.80 -8.20 6.94
C SER A 92 -14.11 -7.44 7.27
N SER A 93 -14.56 -7.40 8.53
CA SER A 93 -15.85 -6.76 8.86
C SER A 93 -15.89 -5.26 8.50
N LEU A 94 -14.75 -4.56 8.56
CA LEU A 94 -14.70 -3.13 8.18
C LEU A 94 -15.03 -2.92 6.70
N GLY A 95 -14.52 -3.79 5.82
CA GLY A 95 -14.72 -3.66 4.38
C GLY A 95 -16.18 -3.79 3.95
N GLU A 96 -16.98 -4.57 4.68
CA GLU A 96 -18.43 -4.69 4.45
C GLU A 96 -19.19 -3.39 4.74
N HIS A 97 -18.62 -2.54 5.60
CA HIS A 97 -19.19 -1.26 6.01
C HIS A 97 -18.51 -0.05 5.37
N LEU A 98 -17.51 -0.24 4.51
CA LEU A 98 -16.95 0.86 3.73
C LEU A 98 -17.78 1.09 2.47
N VAL A 99 -18.04 2.37 2.20
CA VAL A 99 -18.69 2.82 0.97
C VAL A 99 -17.65 3.50 0.09
N LEU A 100 -17.44 2.95 -1.11
CA LEU A 100 -16.55 3.52 -2.11
C LEU A 100 -17.33 4.37 -3.12
N LEU A 101 -16.96 5.64 -3.25
CA LEU A 101 -17.43 6.48 -4.33
C LEU A 101 -16.56 6.24 -5.56
N TRP A 102 -17.15 5.66 -6.60
CA TRP A 102 -16.46 5.39 -7.84
C TRP A 102 -16.51 6.59 -8.79
N GLY A 103 -15.43 6.78 -9.56
CA GLY A 103 -15.38 7.68 -10.70
C GLY A 103 -16.20 7.18 -11.89
N LEU A 104 -16.09 7.88 -13.02
CA LEU A 104 -16.83 7.55 -14.24
C LEU A 104 -16.33 6.27 -14.91
N SER A 105 -15.05 5.95 -14.71
CA SER A 105 -14.41 4.75 -15.27
C SER A 105 -14.33 3.65 -14.22
N ARG A 106 -14.39 2.39 -14.67
CA ARG A 106 -14.15 1.21 -13.84
C ARG A 106 -12.82 0.56 -14.24
N PRO A 107 -12.06 -0.01 -13.28
CA PRO A 107 -10.83 -0.70 -13.61
C PRO A 107 -11.13 -1.95 -14.43
N ARG A 108 -10.30 -2.22 -15.45
CA ARG A 108 -10.39 -3.44 -16.28
C ARG A 108 -9.73 -4.64 -15.63
N THR A 109 -8.82 -4.37 -14.70
CA THR A 109 -8.04 -5.36 -13.97
C THR A 109 -7.73 -4.79 -12.60
N GLY A 110 -7.42 -5.64 -11.64
CA GLY A 110 -6.95 -5.18 -10.36
C GLY A 110 -6.30 -6.27 -9.55
N PHE A 111 -5.59 -5.85 -8.52
CA PHE A 111 -4.85 -6.75 -7.65
C PHE A 111 -4.66 -6.11 -6.28
N PHE A 112 -4.98 -6.87 -5.23
CA PHE A 112 -4.55 -6.56 -3.87
C PHE A 112 -3.37 -7.45 -3.51
N LEU A 113 -2.28 -6.87 -3.05
CA LEU A 113 -1.06 -7.59 -2.73
C LEU A 113 -0.55 -7.17 -1.36
N ARG A 114 -0.30 -8.17 -0.52
CA ARG A 114 0.38 -8.03 0.77
C ARG A 114 1.71 -8.74 0.68
N ALA A 115 2.77 -8.13 1.21
CA ALA A 115 4.09 -8.78 1.19
C ALA A 115 4.10 -10.12 1.94
N GLU A 116 3.36 -10.25 3.04
CA GLU A 116 3.25 -11.50 3.81
C GLU A 116 2.45 -12.60 3.08
N SER A 117 1.40 -12.23 2.36
CA SER A 117 0.56 -13.17 1.60
C SER A 117 1.13 -13.51 0.22
N TYR A 118 2.25 -12.89 -0.19
CA TYR A 118 2.89 -13.12 -1.48
C TYR A 118 3.18 -14.60 -1.74
N TYR A 119 3.64 -15.33 -0.72
CA TYR A 119 3.95 -16.76 -0.85
C TYR A 119 2.71 -17.61 -1.15
N ASN A 120 1.56 -17.28 -0.55
CA ASN A 120 0.30 -17.96 -0.84
C ASN A 120 -0.13 -17.73 -2.30
N VAL A 121 0.06 -16.50 -2.80
CA VAL A 121 -0.20 -16.15 -4.20
C VAL A 121 0.73 -16.92 -5.14
N ALA A 122 2.03 -16.97 -4.84
CA ALA A 122 3.02 -17.68 -5.65
C ALA A 122 2.75 -19.19 -5.71
N SER A 123 2.48 -19.83 -4.56
CA SER A 123 2.15 -21.26 -4.49
C SER A 123 0.85 -21.61 -5.24
N GLU A 124 -0.14 -20.73 -5.24
CA GLU A 124 -1.38 -20.94 -5.99
C GLU A 124 -1.21 -20.79 -7.49
N ILE A 125 -0.37 -19.85 -7.95
CA ILE A 125 -0.06 -19.69 -9.37
C ILE A 125 0.57 -20.98 -9.92
N GLU A 126 1.45 -21.61 -9.15
CA GLU A 126 1.99 -22.93 -9.51
C GLU A 126 0.90 -24.00 -9.55
N ARG A 127 -0.01 -24.01 -8.57
CA ARG A 127 -1.14 -24.94 -8.50
C ARG A 127 -2.10 -24.81 -9.69
N LEU A 128 -2.36 -23.59 -10.14
CA LEU A 128 -3.27 -23.28 -11.25
C LEU A 128 -2.62 -23.52 -12.64
N GLY A 129 -1.30 -23.72 -12.68
CA GLY A 129 -0.59 -24.31 -13.82
C GLY A 129 0.10 -23.33 -14.78
N PRO A 130 0.79 -23.87 -15.82
CA PRO A 130 1.77 -23.11 -16.61
C PRO A 130 1.21 -21.97 -17.45
N SER A 131 -0.10 -21.94 -17.71
CA SER A 131 -0.74 -20.89 -18.50
C SER A 131 -0.72 -19.53 -17.81
N LEU A 132 -0.61 -19.50 -16.46
CA LEU A 132 -0.49 -18.27 -15.69
C LEU A 132 0.96 -17.81 -15.51
N LEU A 133 1.95 -18.71 -15.53
CA LEU A 133 3.37 -18.37 -15.32
C LEU A 133 3.88 -17.26 -16.27
N SER A 134 3.37 -17.21 -17.50
CA SER A 134 3.71 -16.16 -18.47
C SER A 134 3.33 -14.75 -18.01
N SER A 135 2.26 -14.62 -17.21
CA SER A 135 1.82 -13.36 -16.60
C SER A 135 2.64 -12.97 -15.35
N TYR A 136 3.58 -13.82 -14.93
CA TYR A 136 4.40 -13.68 -13.72
C TYR A 136 5.90 -13.86 -14.00
N GLY A 137 6.37 -13.64 -15.23
CA GLY A 137 7.80 -13.65 -15.57
C GLY A 137 8.36 -14.99 -16.08
N GLY A 138 7.51 -16.00 -16.30
CA GLY A 138 7.83 -17.20 -17.09
C GLY A 138 8.77 -18.23 -16.45
N VAL A 139 9.19 -18.03 -15.19
CA VAL A 139 10.06 -18.94 -14.41
C VAL A 139 9.39 -19.19 -13.06
N SER A 140 9.58 -20.37 -12.46
CA SER A 140 8.99 -20.68 -11.14
C SER A 140 9.45 -19.65 -10.09
N PRO A 141 8.53 -19.08 -9.28
CA PRO A 141 8.88 -18.15 -8.19
C PRO A 141 9.87 -18.70 -7.17
N HIS A 142 10.04 -20.04 -7.10
CA HIS A 142 10.95 -20.71 -6.17
C HIS A 142 12.41 -20.76 -6.62
N GLU A 143 12.72 -20.44 -7.88
CA GLU A 143 14.09 -20.41 -8.41
C GLU A 143 14.76 -19.02 -8.29
N ARG A 144 14.03 -17.99 -7.83
CA ARG A 144 14.50 -16.61 -7.65
C ARG A 144 14.52 -16.21 -6.17
N SER A 145 15.24 -15.13 -5.83
CA SER A 145 15.20 -14.59 -4.48
C SER A 145 13.83 -13.98 -4.17
N HIS A 146 13.40 -14.01 -2.91
CA HIS A 146 12.05 -13.63 -2.50
C HIS A 146 11.63 -12.22 -2.97
N GLY A 147 12.56 -11.27 -2.99
CA GLY A 147 12.30 -9.91 -3.46
C GLY A 147 12.21 -9.79 -4.99
N GLU A 148 12.96 -10.59 -5.75
CA GLU A 148 12.92 -10.56 -7.22
C GLU A 148 11.56 -11.04 -7.73
N SER A 149 11.03 -12.12 -7.16
CA SER A 149 9.73 -12.65 -7.56
C SER A 149 8.56 -11.68 -7.26
N PHE A 150 8.69 -10.85 -6.21
CA PHE A 150 7.72 -9.77 -5.94
C PHE A 150 7.78 -8.67 -7.01
N VAL A 151 8.99 -8.21 -7.35
CA VAL A 151 9.20 -7.23 -8.41
C VAL A 151 8.63 -7.75 -9.73
N ASP A 152 8.90 -9.02 -10.07
CA ASP A 152 8.36 -9.63 -11.27
C ASP A 152 6.83 -9.62 -11.31
N LEU A 153 6.17 -9.92 -10.20
CA LEU A 153 4.72 -9.86 -10.13
C LEU A 153 4.22 -8.44 -10.42
N VAL A 154 4.76 -7.43 -9.75
CA VAL A 154 4.34 -6.03 -9.95
C VAL A 154 4.63 -5.58 -11.39
N VAL A 155 5.77 -5.97 -11.95
CA VAL A 155 6.19 -5.59 -13.30
C VAL A 155 5.31 -6.26 -14.37
N HIS A 156 5.02 -7.55 -14.24
CA HIS A 156 4.36 -8.32 -15.31
C HIS A 156 2.85 -8.46 -15.14
N ARG A 157 2.34 -8.52 -13.90
CA ARG A 157 0.90 -8.72 -13.64
C ARG A 157 0.11 -7.43 -13.71
N PHE A 158 0.75 -6.29 -13.42
CA PHE A 158 0.08 -5.00 -13.41
C PHE A 158 0.11 -4.46 -14.84
N GLY A 159 -1.03 -4.00 -15.33
CA GLY A 159 -1.25 -3.56 -16.70
C GLY A 159 -2.18 -2.34 -16.73
N PRO A 160 -2.46 -1.81 -17.93
CA PRO A 160 -3.18 -0.55 -18.08
C PRO A 160 -4.63 -0.62 -17.59
N HIS A 161 -5.17 0.54 -17.20
CA HIS A 161 -6.52 0.71 -16.66
C HIS A 161 -6.81 -0.17 -15.44
N GLY A 162 -5.82 -0.31 -14.54
CA GLY A 162 -5.86 -1.19 -13.39
C GLY A 162 -5.99 -0.48 -12.05
N LEU A 163 -6.68 -1.10 -11.09
CA LEU A 163 -6.71 -0.69 -9.68
C LEU A 163 -5.81 -1.61 -8.84
N TYR A 164 -4.80 -1.04 -8.21
CA TYR A 164 -3.79 -1.78 -7.45
C TYR A 164 -3.76 -1.34 -5.99
N LEU A 165 -3.81 -2.30 -5.06
CA LEU A 165 -3.65 -2.03 -3.64
C LEU A 165 -2.43 -2.81 -3.15
N LEU A 166 -1.49 -2.13 -2.51
CA LEU A 166 -0.22 -2.70 -2.07
C LEU A 166 -0.01 -2.44 -0.59
N ASP A 167 0.15 -3.49 0.20
CA ASP A 167 0.42 -3.42 1.64
C ASP A 167 1.87 -3.82 1.91
N GLU A 168 2.65 -2.85 2.39
CA GLU A 168 4.08 -2.96 2.72
C GLU A 168 4.92 -3.68 1.65
N PRO A 169 4.85 -3.26 0.38
CA PRO A 169 5.57 -3.92 -0.72
C PRO A 169 7.10 -3.99 -0.48
N GLU A 170 7.66 -3.07 0.30
CA GLU A 170 9.08 -3.03 0.64
C GLU A 170 9.56 -4.13 1.60
N ALA A 171 8.65 -4.80 2.34
CA ALA A 171 9.05 -5.73 3.41
C ALA A 171 9.88 -6.92 2.88
N ALA A 172 9.71 -7.27 1.61
CA ALA A 172 10.47 -8.32 0.93
C ALA A 172 11.57 -7.78 -0.01
N LEU A 173 11.77 -6.47 -0.09
CA LEU A 173 12.59 -5.83 -1.13
C LEU A 173 13.88 -5.21 -0.58
N SER A 174 14.93 -5.28 -1.39
CA SER A 174 16.08 -4.39 -1.24
C SER A 174 15.71 -2.96 -1.66
N VAL A 175 16.60 -2.00 -1.38
CA VAL A 175 16.46 -0.61 -1.87
C VAL A 175 16.34 -0.59 -3.41
N SER A 176 17.12 -1.41 -4.10
CA SER A 176 17.03 -1.56 -5.56
C SER A 176 15.68 -2.12 -6.01
N GLY A 177 15.14 -3.10 -5.29
CA GLY A 177 13.79 -3.61 -5.52
C GLY A 177 12.71 -2.53 -5.34
N CYS A 178 12.82 -1.71 -4.29
CA CYS A 178 11.93 -0.57 -4.09
C CYS A 178 12.02 0.43 -5.25
N MET A 179 13.22 0.72 -5.78
CA MET A 179 13.39 1.58 -6.96
C MET A 179 12.75 0.99 -8.22
N ALA A 180 12.80 -0.34 -8.39
CA ALA A 180 12.10 -1.01 -9.50
C ALA A 180 10.58 -0.88 -9.38
N VAL A 181 10.02 -1.09 -8.17
CA VAL A 181 8.59 -0.88 -7.90
C VAL A 181 8.20 0.60 -8.11
N LEU A 182 9.02 1.54 -7.65
CA LEU A 182 8.83 2.98 -7.87
C LEU A 182 8.73 3.30 -9.37
N SER A 183 9.66 2.79 -10.18
CA SER A 183 9.65 2.96 -11.64
C SER A 183 8.37 2.40 -12.25
N ARG A 184 7.95 1.21 -11.81
CA ARG A 184 6.73 0.59 -12.33
C ARG A 184 5.47 1.36 -11.94
N LEU A 185 5.38 1.86 -10.72
CA LEU A 185 4.28 2.72 -10.28
C LEU A 185 4.20 3.99 -11.12
N ALA A 186 5.34 4.62 -11.44
CA ALA A 186 5.38 5.78 -12.33
C ALA A 186 4.79 5.45 -13.71
N GLU A 187 5.22 4.35 -14.34
CA GLU A 187 4.68 3.92 -15.63
C GLU A 187 3.16 3.65 -15.58
N LEU A 188 2.68 3.03 -14.50
CA LEU A 188 1.26 2.73 -14.32
C LEU A 188 0.41 4.00 -14.25
N THR A 189 0.93 5.10 -13.70
CA THR A 189 0.20 6.39 -13.72
C THR A 189 -0.05 6.92 -15.14
N GLU A 190 0.88 6.66 -16.06
CA GLU A 190 0.73 7.03 -17.48
C GLU A 190 -0.23 6.08 -18.24
N GLN A 191 -0.57 4.94 -17.63
CA GLN A 191 -1.43 3.91 -18.19
C GLN A 191 -2.88 3.96 -17.64
N ASP A 192 -3.30 5.13 -17.14
CA ASP A 192 -4.60 5.36 -16.50
C ASP A 192 -4.89 4.35 -15.36
N CYS A 193 -3.86 3.96 -14.61
CA CYS A 193 -4.02 3.13 -13.42
C CYS A 193 -4.20 3.99 -12.16
N GLN A 194 -4.77 3.37 -11.13
CA GLN A 194 -4.80 3.93 -9.79
C GLN A 194 -4.16 2.94 -8.82
N ALA A 195 -3.30 3.45 -7.94
CA ALA A 195 -2.70 2.65 -6.88
C ALA A 195 -2.91 3.30 -5.50
N ILE A 196 -3.25 2.48 -4.51
CA ILE A 196 -3.27 2.86 -3.10
C ILE A 196 -2.25 1.98 -2.39
N VAL A 197 -1.25 2.59 -1.76
CA VAL A 197 -0.07 1.88 -1.24
C VAL A 197 0.15 2.22 0.22
N ALA A 198 0.02 1.26 1.12
CA ALA A 198 0.47 1.40 2.50
C ALA A 198 1.97 1.07 2.55
N THR A 199 2.78 1.99 3.06
CA THR A 199 4.23 1.84 3.07
C THR A 199 4.91 2.65 4.17
N HIS A 200 6.04 2.16 4.62
CA HIS A 200 7.05 2.82 5.45
C HIS A 200 8.31 3.17 4.66
N SER A 201 8.35 2.90 3.35
CA SER A 201 9.55 3.09 2.53
C SER A 201 9.73 4.54 2.10
N PRO A 202 10.76 5.27 2.58
CA PRO A 202 11.06 6.61 2.08
C PRO A 202 11.50 6.61 0.60
N VAL A 203 11.84 5.45 0.04
CA VAL A 203 12.17 5.29 -1.38
C VAL A 203 10.90 5.33 -2.23
N LEU A 204 9.85 4.62 -1.82
CA LEU A 204 8.57 4.59 -2.56
C LEU A 204 7.86 5.94 -2.52
N LEU A 205 7.92 6.62 -1.37
CA LEU A 205 7.31 7.95 -1.19
C LEU A 205 7.90 9.03 -2.11
N ALA A 206 9.09 8.80 -2.68
CA ALA A 206 9.74 9.74 -3.59
C ALA A 206 9.06 9.84 -4.98
N LEU A 207 7.98 9.10 -5.22
CA LEU A 207 7.26 9.12 -6.50
C LEU A 207 6.68 10.51 -6.79
N PRO A 208 7.13 11.20 -7.86
CA PRO A 208 6.65 12.54 -8.13
C PRO A 208 5.16 12.56 -8.50
N GLY A 209 4.42 13.52 -7.96
CA GLY A 209 2.99 13.68 -8.23
C GLY A 209 2.08 12.74 -7.43
N ALA A 210 2.64 11.85 -6.61
CA ALA A 210 1.85 11.04 -5.70
C ALA A 210 1.23 11.89 -4.57
N THR A 211 0.08 11.45 -4.06
CA THR A 211 -0.51 12.00 -2.83
C THR A 211 -0.06 11.16 -1.65
N ILE A 212 0.34 11.78 -0.54
CA ILE A 212 0.74 11.09 0.68
C ILE A 212 -0.22 11.49 1.80
N TYR A 213 -0.88 10.50 2.39
CA TYR A 213 -1.64 10.64 3.62
C TYR A 213 -0.86 10.01 4.77
N GLU A 214 -0.59 10.81 5.79
CA GLU A 214 -0.01 10.37 7.05
C GLU A 214 -1.11 10.16 8.09
N ILE A 215 -1.09 8.99 8.70
CA ILE A 215 -1.95 8.58 9.80
C ILE A 215 -1.11 8.64 11.08
N SER A 216 -1.41 9.59 11.95
CA SER A 216 -0.78 9.73 13.26
C SER A 216 -1.30 8.70 14.26
N ASP A 217 -0.62 8.57 15.40
CA ASP A 217 -0.95 7.59 16.46
C ASP A 217 -2.36 7.79 17.05
N ASP A 218 -2.86 9.04 17.05
CA ASP A 218 -4.22 9.38 17.46
C ASP A 218 -5.26 9.18 16.35
N GLY A 219 -4.85 8.64 15.19
CA GLY A 219 -5.71 8.32 14.06
C GLY A 219 -5.93 9.46 13.08
N ALA A 220 -5.48 10.69 13.36
CA ALA A 220 -5.69 11.82 12.45
C ALA A 220 -5.04 11.56 11.08
N ILE A 221 -5.81 11.81 10.02
CA ILE A 221 -5.36 11.62 8.63
C ILE A 221 -5.06 12.99 8.05
N SER A 222 -3.80 13.22 7.68
CA SER A 222 -3.36 14.48 7.10
C SER A 222 -2.61 14.26 5.79
N ARG A 223 -2.82 15.15 4.82
CA ARG A 223 -2.02 15.15 3.59
C ARG A 223 -0.69 15.84 3.87
N VAL A 224 0.41 15.19 3.50
CA VAL A 224 1.77 15.71 3.72
C VAL A 224 2.57 15.70 2.42
N GLU A 225 3.61 16.53 2.37
CA GLU A 225 4.62 16.50 1.31
C GLU A 225 5.71 15.46 1.63
N TYR A 226 6.48 15.07 0.61
CA TYR A 226 7.52 14.05 0.76
C TYR A 226 8.50 14.32 1.91
N ASP A 227 9.02 15.55 1.99
CA ASP A 227 10.01 15.92 3.01
C ASP A 227 9.46 15.91 4.45
N ASP A 228 8.13 16.03 4.58
CA ASP A 228 7.44 16.11 5.87
C ASP A 228 6.88 14.76 6.34
N ALA A 229 6.78 13.76 5.45
CA ALA A 229 6.32 12.43 5.80
C ALA A 229 7.22 11.77 6.85
N LEU A 230 6.61 11.16 7.87
CA LEU A 230 7.26 10.58 9.03
C LEU A 230 8.39 9.58 8.65
N PRO A 231 8.20 8.62 7.73
CA PRO A 231 9.28 7.70 7.35
C PRO A 231 10.49 8.41 6.73
N VAL A 232 10.24 9.49 5.98
CA VAL A 232 11.30 10.30 5.35
C VAL A 232 12.06 11.10 6.39
N ARG A 233 11.33 11.80 7.28
CA ARG A 233 11.94 12.58 8.37
C ARG A 233 12.77 11.72 9.30
N LEU A 234 12.24 10.58 9.76
CA LEU A 234 12.94 9.68 10.68
C LEU A 234 14.19 9.10 10.03
N THR A 235 14.06 8.58 8.80
CA THR A 235 15.19 8.01 8.08
C THR A 235 16.27 9.05 7.81
N ARG A 236 15.89 10.25 7.35
CA ARG A 236 16.83 11.36 7.11
C ARG A 236 17.56 11.75 8.39
N ALA A 237 16.82 11.91 9.49
CA ALA A 237 17.40 12.31 10.76
C ALA A 237 18.40 11.27 11.29
N PHE A 238 18.06 9.97 11.19
CA PHE A 238 18.97 8.87 11.52
C PHE A 238 20.23 8.90 10.65
N LEU A 239 20.09 8.92 9.31
CA LEU A 239 21.23 8.90 8.38
C LEU A 239 22.13 10.14 8.50
N THR A 240 21.59 11.28 8.95
CA THR A 240 22.36 12.52 9.14
C THR A 240 23.26 12.46 10.37
N ALA A 241 22.86 11.73 11.42
CA ALA A 241 23.64 11.63 12.65
C ALA A 241 23.42 10.29 13.39
N PRO A 242 23.85 9.14 12.81
CA PRO A 242 23.56 7.82 13.38
C PRO A 242 24.07 7.66 14.82
N GLU A 243 25.23 8.24 15.13
CA GLU A 243 25.88 8.13 16.44
C GLU A 243 25.06 8.77 17.56
N LYS A 244 24.26 9.80 17.25
CA LYS A 244 23.35 10.40 18.24
C LYS A 244 22.25 9.42 18.62
N TYR A 245 21.65 8.74 17.64
CA TYR A 245 20.62 7.74 17.88
C TYR A 245 21.19 6.51 18.59
N LEU A 246 22.34 6.02 18.12
CA LEU A 246 23.00 4.85 18.72
C LEU A 246 23.37 5.06 20.19
N ARG A 247 23.85 6.24 20.59
CA ARG A 247 24.13 6.53 22.01
C ARG A 247 22.89 6.45 22.90
N HIS A 248 21.75 6.94 22.43
CA HIS A 248 20.49 6.85 23.19
C HIS A 248 19.94 5.42 23.23
N LEU A 249 20.11 4.65 22.15
CA LEU A 249 19.59 3.28 22.03
C LEU A 249 20.45 2.23 22.73
N LEU A 250 21.78 2.37 22.66
CA LEU A 250 22.74 1.41 23.21
C LEU A 250 23.18 1.78 24.64
N GLY A 251 22.86 3.01 25.08
CA GLY A 251 23.24 3.52 26.39
C GLY A 251 24.74 3.79 26.51
N ASP A 252 25.11 4.98 26.99
CA ASP A 252 26.40 5.14 27.66
C ASP A 252 26.29 4.47 29.05
N GLU A 253 26.54 3.16 29.13
CA GLU A 253 26.92 2.50 30.40
C GLU A 253 28.34 2.87 30.86
N ASN A 254 28.87 4.05 30.47
CA ASN A 254 30.13 4.58 30.98
C ASN A 254 30.10 6.12 30.98
N GLY A 255 29.43 6.71 31.98
CA GLY A 255 29.78 8.06 32.44
C GLY A 255 31.08 8.00 33.27
N PRO A 256 32.03 8.94 33.10
CA PRO A 256 33.31 8.94 33.80
C PRO A 256 33.21 9.47 35.24
N GLU A 257 34.07 8.89 36.09
CA GLU A 257 34.46 9.18 37.49
C GLU A 257 33.48 8.83 38.62
#